data_AF-A0A355E5X9-F1
#
_entry.id   AF-A0A355E5X9-F1
#
_cell.length_a   1.000
_cell.length_b   1.000
_cell.length_c   1.000
_cell.angle_alpha   90.00
_cell.angle_beta   90.00
_cell.angle_gamma   90.00
#
_symmetry.space_group_name_H-M   'P 1'
#
loop_
_entity.id
_entity.type
_entity.pdbx_description
1 polymer ?
#
loop_
_entity_poly.entity_id
_entity_poly.type
_entity_poly.pdbx_seq_one_letter_code
_entity_poly.pdbx_strand_id
1 'polypeptide(L)'
;MSIKKISVVGSGQMGGGIAHVFALSGFEVTLIDVSQELVDRGLGVIRSNMDRQVKKETIRPEDRDAALGRLKTSPRADRFIGMHFMNPVPLMKLVELIRGVETSDETYATVRAVIEKLGKTPAPARQPAGVR
;
A
#
# COMPACT_ATOMS: atom_id res chain seq x y z
N MET A 1 -10.27 18.89 -0.92
CA MET A 1 -9.16 18.13 -0.32
C MET A 1 -8.40 17.44 -1.44
N SER A 2 -7.10 17.71 -1.63
CA SER A 2 -6.31 17.07 -2.71
C SER A 2 -5.46 15.93 -2.13
N ILE A 3 -5.71 14.69 -2.55
CA ILE A 3 -4.84 13.56 -2.23
C ILE A 3 -3.57 13.69 -3.08
N LYS A 4 -2.38 13.59 -2.47
CA LYS A 4 -1.08 13.73 -3.16
C LYS A 4 -0.19 12.48 -3.10
N LYS A 5 -0.39 11.63 -2.08
CA LYS A 5 0.45 10.46 -1.81
C LYS A 5 -0.43 9.22 -1.74
N ILE A 6 0.00 8.17 -2.43
CA ILE A 6 -0.66 6.88 -2.50
C ILE A 6 0.33 5.83 -2.00
N SER A 7 -0.14 4.86 -1.22
CA SER A 7 0.64 3.67 -0.89
C SER A 7 -0.07 2.46 -1.47
N VAL A 8 0.69 1.62 -2.17
CA VAL A 8 0.21 0.38 -2.77
C VAL A 8 0.90 -0.77 -2.06
N VAL A 9 0.13 -1.63 -1.43
CA VAL A 9 0.64 -2.84 -0.77
C VAL A 9 0.45 -4.02 -1.73
N GLY A 10 1.56 -4.68 -2.06
CA GLY A 10 1.69 -5.68 -3.12
C GLY A 10 2.29 -5.09 -4.40
N SER A 11 3.33 -5.73 -4.93
CA SER A 11 4.08 -5.34 -6.14
C SER A 11 3.89 -6.30 -7.33
N GLY A 12 2.96 -7.26 -7.21
CA GLY A 12 2.54 -8.15 -8.28
C GLY A 12 1.82 -7.44 -9.44
N GLN A 13 1.18 -8.20 -10.33
CA GLN A 13 0.59 -7.65 -11.57
C GLN A 13 -0.37 -6.48 -11.32
N MET A 14 -1.32 -6.63 -10.39
CA MET A 14 -2.31 -5.60 -10.09
C MET A 14 -1.69 -4.41 -9.35
N GLY A 15 -0.91 -4.65 -8.28
CA GLY A 15 -0.29 -3.58 -7.50
C GLY A 15 0.70 -2.75 -8.31
N GLY A 16 1.53 -3.40 -9.14
CA GLY A 16 2.40 -2.71 -10.09
C GLY A 16 1.61 -1.90 -11.13
N GLY A 17 0.50 -2.43 -11.64
CA GLY A 17 -0.39 -1.70 -12.55
C GLY A 17 -1.04 -0.47 -11.90
N ILE A 18 -1.52 -0.60 -10.66
CA ILE A 18 -2.07 0.51 -9.87
C ILE A 18 -1.00 1.58 -9.65
N ALA A 19 0.19 1.17 -9.20
CA ALA A 19 1.30 2.09 -8.95
C ALA A 19 1.72 2.83 -10.23
N HIS A 20 1.78 2.12 -11.36
CA HIS A 20 2.04 2.69 -12.68
C HIS A 20 1.03 3.79 -13.02
N VAL A 21 -0.27 3.51 -12.93
CA VAL A 21 -1.34 4.45 -13.32
C VAL A 21 -1.30 5.72 -12.47
N PHE A 22 -1.17 5.57 -11.14
CA PHE A 22 -1.08 6.71 -10.24
C PHE A 22 0.20 7.53 -10.45
N ALA A 23 1.34 6.88 -10.70
CA ALA A 23 2.60 7.57 -10.96
C ALA A 23 2.56 8.41 -12.25
N LEU A 24 1.98 7.88 -13.34
CA LEU A 24 1.73 8.64 -14.58
C LEU A 24 0.74 9.78 -14.37
N SER A 25 -0.24 9.59 -13.49
CA SER A 25 -1.24 10.61 -13.16
C SER A 25 -0.71 11.72 -12.23
N GLY A 26 0.58 11.69 -11.88
CA GLY A 26 1.23 12.75 -11.10
C GLY A 26 1.25 12.55 -9.59
N PHE A 27 0.82 11.38 -9.08
CA PHE A 27 0.83 11.09 -7.65
C PHE A 27 2.19 10.57 -7.20
N GLU A 28 2.61 10.92 -5.98
CA GLU A 28 3.69 10.21 -5.30
C GLU A 28 3.18 8.84 -4.87
N VAL A 29 3.88 7.77 -5.24
CA VAL A 29 3.45 6.39 -4.96
C VAL A 29 4.54 5.66 -4.20
N THR A 30 4.19 5.09 -3.06
CA THR A 30 5.04 4.12 -2.36
C THR A 30 4.55 2.72 -2.67
N LEU A 31 5.37 1.93 -3.36
CA LEU A 31 5.14 0.50 -3.61
C LEU A 31 5.76 -0.33 -2.48
N ILE A 32 4.94 -1.11 -1.80
CA ILE A 32 5.32 -1.87 -0.61
C ILE A 32 5.10 -3.35 -0.88
N ASP A 33 6.08 -4.20 -0.55
CA ASP A 33 5.94 -5.65 -0.60
C ASP A 33 6.70 -6.30 0.58
N VAL A 34 6.62 -7.62 0.74
CA VAL A 34 7.22 -8.36 1.87
C VAL A 34 8.72 -8.58 1.74
N SER A 35 9.28 -8.45 0.53
CA SER A 35 10.72 -8.54 0.32
C SER A 35 11.22 -7.50 -0.68
N GLN A 36 12.49 -7.12 -0.55
CA GLN A 36 13.12 -6.17 -1.48
C GLN A 36 13.12 -6.72 -2.91
N GLU A 37 13.35 -8.03 -3.06
CA GLU A 37 13.40 -8.71 -4.36
C GLU A 37 12.06 -8.63 -5.11
N LEU A 38 10.94 -8.74 -4.39
CA LEU A 38 9.61 -8.61 -4.98
C LEU A 38 9.36 -7.17 -5.44
N VAL A 39 9.70 -6.19 -4.60
CA VAL A 39 9.54 -4.77 -4.97
C VAL A 39 10.41 -4.41 -6.17
N ASP A 40 11.66 -4.87 -6.21
CA ASP A 40 12.59 -4.61 -7.33
C ASP A 40 12.07 -5.24 -8.63
N ARG A 41 11.53 -6.47 -8.55
CA ARG A 41 10.87 -7.13 -9.69
C ARG A 41 9.66 -6.33 -10.16
N GLY A 42 8.79 -5.90 -9.24
CA GLY A 42 7.63 -5.07 -9.55
C GLY A 42 8.02 -3.77 -10.23
N LEU A 43 9.05 -3.07 -9.71
CA LEU A 43 9.59 -1.86 -10.31
C LEU A 43 10.17 -2.09 -11.70
N GLY A 44 10.88 -3.20 -11.91
CA GLY A 44 11.39 -3.61 -13.22
C GLY A 44 10.28 -3.84 -14.25
N VAL A 45 9.18 -4.49 -13.84
CA VAL A 45 8.00 -4.68 -14.69
C VAL A 45 7.32 -3.35 -15.02
N ILE A 46 7.16 -2.45 -14.04
CA ILE A 46 6.58 -1.12 -14.26
C ILE A 46 7.41 -0.35 -15.30
N ARG A 47 8.74 -0.32 -15.13
CA ARG A 47 9.65 0.33 -16.08
C ARG A 47 9.52 -0.25 -17.49
N SER A 48 9.59 -1.58 -17.63
CA SER A 48 9.46 -2.26 -18.92
C SER A 48 8.13 -1.97 -19.63
N ASN A 49 7.03 -1.89 -18.85
CA ASN A 49 5.72 -1.54 -19.38
C ASN A 49 5.65 -0.09 -19.86
N MET A 50 6.20 0.86 -19.10
CA MET A 50 6.25 2.27 -19.52
C MET A 50 7.17 2.47 -20.72
N ASP A 51 8.33 1.80 -20.77
CA ASP A 51 9.24 1.85 -21.93
C ASP A 51 8.54 1.33 -23.20
N ARG A 52 7.68 0.32 -23.06
CA ARG A 52 6.83 -0.18 -24.16
C ARG A 52 5.78 0.84 -24.60
N GLN A 53 5.19 1.60 -23.68
CA GLN A 53 4.24 2.67 -24.01
C GLN A 53 4.95 3.84 -24.70
N VAL A 54 6.17 4.19 -24.29
CA VAL A 54 7.01 5.19 -24.98
C VAL A 54 7.31 4.74 -26.41
N LYS A 55 7.73 3.49 -26.62
CA LYS A 55 7.98 2.93 -27.97
C LYS A 55 6.74 2.91 -28.85
N LYS A 56 5.55 2.82 -28.25
CA LYS A 56 4.25 2.89 -28.92
C LYS A 56 3.69 4.33 -29.01
N GLU A 57 4.49 5.33 -28.62
CA GLU A 57 4.11 6.74 -28.63
C GLU A 57 2.83 7.06 -27.82
N THR A 58 2.48 6.19 -26.87
CA THR A 58 1.28 6.35 -26.03
C THR A 58 1.54 7.30 -24.86
N ILE A 59 2.80 7.39 -24.42
CA ILE A 59 3.27 8.37 -23.42
C ILE A 59 4.62 8.95 -23.88
N ARG A 60 4.97 10.16 -23.42
CA ARG A 60 6.28 10.75 -23.73
C ARG A 60 7.37 10.18 -22.80
N PRO A 61 8.64 10.16 -23.23
CA PRO A 61 9.77 9.77 -22.37
C PRO A 61 9.83 10.58 -21.06
N GLU A 62 9.54 11.89 -21.15
CA GLU A 62 9.50 12.82 -20.02
C GLU A 62 8.48 12.40 -18.96
N ASP A 63 7.28 12.00 -19.41
CA ASP A 63 6.19 11.59 -18.52
C ASP A 63 6.53 10.26 -17.81
N ARG A 64 7.17 9.35 -18.54
CA ARG A 64 7.72 8.10 -17.99
C ARG A 64 8.79 8.38 -16.93
N ASP A 65 9.76 9.23 -17.22
CA ASP A 65 10.85 9.55 -16.29
C ASP A 65 10.32 10.26 -15.04
N ALA A 66 9.37 11.18 -15.21
CA ALA A 66 8.68 11.82 -14.11
C ALA A 66 7.89 10.80 -13.26
N ALA A 67 7.19 9.85 -13.88
CA ALA A 67 6.45 8.82 -13.16
C ALA A 67 7.37 7.87 -12.39
N LEU A 68 8.47 7.42 -12.98
CA LEU A 68 9.48 6.62 -12.29
C LEU A 68 10.09 7.38 -11.10
N GLY A 69 10.33 8.68 -11.25
CA GLY A 69 10.81 9.54 -10.16
C GLY A 69 9.82 9.72 -9.00
N ARG A 70 8.52 9.45 -9.22
CA ARG A 70 7.48 9.48 -8.18
C ARG A 70 7.33 8.17 -7.41
N LEU A 71 7.95 7.08 -7.90
CA LEU A 71 7.88 5.78 -7.26
C LEU A 71 8.93 5.67 -6.14
N LYS A 72 8.45 5.31 -4.95
CA LYS A 72 9.27 4.95 -3.78
C LYS A 72 8.98 3.49 -3.44
N THR A 73 9.93 2.82 -2.81
CA THR A 73 9.83 1.39 -2.49
C THR A 73 10.02 1.14 -1.00
N SER A 74 9.35 0.12 -0.45
CA SER A 74 9.56 -0.33 0.94
C SER A 74 9.31 -1.83 1.10
N PRO A 75 10.28 -2.63 1.55
CA PRO A 75 10.15 -4.09 1.70
C PRO A 75 9.54 -4.46 3.07
N ARG A 76 8.42 -3.84 3.45
CA ARG A 76 7.86 -3.97 4.81
C ARG A 76 6.34 -4.11 4.83
N ALA A 77 5.76 -4.76 3.82
CA ALA A 77 4.32 -5.00 3.76
C ALA A 77 3.82 -5.81 4.97
N ASP A 78 4.66 -6.72 5.47
CA ASP A 78 4.46 -7.50 6.68
C ASP A 78 4.29 -6.66 7.95
N ARG A 79 4.83 -5.45 7.95
CA ARG A 79 4.78 -4.48 9.07
C ARG A 79 3.73 -3.39 8.91
N PHE A 80 2.79 -3.58 8.00
CA PHE A 80 1.67 -2.65 7.80
C PHE A 80 0.37 -3.25 8.36
N ILE A 81 -0.43 -2.43 9.05
CA ILE A 81 -1.78 -2.80 9.51
C ILE A 81 -2.67 -1.55 9.54
N GLY A 82 -3.94 -1.69 9.14
CA GLY A 82 -4.92 -0.64 9.28
C GLY A 82 -5.54 -0.63 10.68
N MET A 83 -5.84 0.55 11.20
CA MET A 83 -6.52 0.74 12.49
C MET A 83 -7.67 1.71 12.32
N HIS A 84 -8.89 1.28 12.67
CA HIS A 84 -10.08 2.11 12.62
C HIS A 84 -10.56 2.40 14.04
N PHE A 85 -10.41 3.66 14.47
CA PHE A 85 -10.92 4.14 15.75
C PHE A 85 -12.34 4.66 15.61
N MET A 86 -13.17 4.35 16.60
CA MET A 86 -14.53 4.86 16.66
C MET A 86 -14.57 6.29 17.21
N ASN A 87 -15.41 7.13 16.61
CA ASN A 87 -15.63 8.51 17.06
C ASN A 87 -16.70 8.56 18.16
N PRO A 88 -16.50 9.28 19.29
CA PRO A 88 -15.31 10.04 19.69
C PRO A 88 -14.18 9.17 20.26
N VAL A 89 -12.99 9.36 19.68
CA VAL A 89 -11.80 8.53 19.92
C VAL A 89 -11.42 8.42 21.41
N PRO A 90 -11.49 9.48 22.26
CA PRO A 90 -11.18 9.33 23.67
C PRO A 90 -12.17 8.44 24.43
N LEU A 91 -13.46 8.49 24.09
CA LEU A 91 -14.53 7.81 24.83
C LEU A 91 -14.73 6.36 24.36
N MET A 92 -14.67 6.12 23.05
CA MET A 92 -14.96 4.81 22.50
C MET A 92 -13.83 3.82 22.77
N LYS A 93 -14.17 2.60 23.18
CA LYS A 93 -13.19 1.57 23.52
C LYS A 93 -12.76 0.73 22.31
N LEU A 94 -13.65 0.50 21.36
CA LEU A 94 -13.39 -0.37 20.21
C LEU A 94 -12.40 0.26 19.22
N VAL A 95 -11.44 -0.55 18.77
CA VAL A 95 -10.55 -0.27 17.63
C VAL A 95 -10.55 -1.49 16.72
N GLU A 96 -10.94 -1.32 15.46
CA GLU A 96 -10.88 -2.40 14.49
C GLU A 96 -9.49 -2.48 13.85
N LEU A 97 -8.88 -3.66 13.89
CA LEU A 97 -7.60 -3.98 13.28
C LEU A 97 -7.84 -4.63 11.92
N ILE A 98 -7.39 -3.95 10.86
CA ILE A 98 -7.56 -4.36 9.47
C ILE A 98 -6.23 -4.96 9.01
N ARG A 99 -6.16 -6.29 8.98
CA ARG A 99 -5.01 -7.00 8.43
C ARG A 99 -5.00 -6.86 6.91
N GLY A 100 -3.88 -6.40 6.36
CA GLY A 100 -3.58 -6.61 4.96
C GLY A 100 -3.25 -8.08 4.70
N VAL A 101 -3.32 -8.50 3.43
CA VAL A 101 -3.00 -9.87 3.00
C VAL A 101 -1.61 -10.30 3.49
N GLU A 102 -0.66 -9.37 3.45
CA GLU A 102 0.73 -9.60 3.80
C GLU A 102 1.05 -9.33 5.29
N THR A 103 0.13 -8.77 6.07
CA THR A 103 0.40 -8.37 7.47
C THR A 103 0.77 -9.60 8.32
N SER A 104 1.98 -9.60 8.91
CA SER A 104 2.45 -10.74 9.71
C SER A 104 1.68 -10.88 11.04
N ASP A 105 1.66 -12.11 11.57
CA ASP A 105 1.07 -12.39 12.89
C ASP A 105 1.79 -11.62 14.00
N GLU A 106 3.11 -11.44 13.89
CA GLU A 106 3.91 -10.64 14.82
C GLU A 106 3.47 -9.17 14.83
N THR A 107 3.29 -8.56 13.65
CA THR A 107 2.79 -7.19 13.51
C THR A 107 1.39 -7.07 14.12
N TYR A 108 0.50 -8.02 13.81
CA TYR A 108 -0.85 -8.03 14.36
C TYR A 108 -0.85 -8.14 15.89
N ALA A 109 -0.09 -9.09 16.45
CA ALA A 109 0.04 -9.30 17.89
C ALA A 109 0.63 -8.07 18.59
N THR A 110 1.65 -7.46 18.00
CA THR A 110 2.30 -6.25 18.52
C THR A 110 1.32 -5.09 18.58
N VAL A 111 0.59 -4.81 17.49
CA VAL A 111 -0.39 -3.73 17.46
C VAL A 111 -1.56 -4.00 18.39
N ARG A 112 -2.04 -5.24 18.47
CA ARG A 112 -3.07 -5.65 19.45
C ARG A 112 -2.63 -5.31 20.88
N ALA A 113 -1.40 -5.65 21.26
CA ALA A 113 -0.85 -5.33 22.58
C ALA A 113 -0.71 -3.81 22.82
N VAL A 114 -0.34 -3.04 21.79
CA VAL A 114 -0.31 -1.56 21.89
C VAL A 114 -1.70 -1.00 22.14
N ILE A 115 -2.73 -1.47 21.43
CA ILE A 115 -4.11 -1.01 21.62
C ILE A 115 -4.64 -1.36 23.02
N GLU A 116 -4.33 -2.55 23.53
CA GLU A 116 -4.68 -2.94 24.91
C GLU A 116 -4.01 -2.03 25.94
N LYS A 117 -2.72 -1.70 25.75
CA LYS A 117 -1.99 -0.74 26.61
C LYS A 117 -2.58 0.67 26.60
N LEU A 118 -3.22 1.07 25.50
CA LEU A 118 -3.97 2.34 25.40
C LEU A 118 -5.35 2.29 26.09
N GLY A 119 -5.69 1.18 26.77
CA GLY A 119 -6.97 1.01 27.45
C GLY A 119 -8.16 0.88 26.48
N LYS A 120 -7.88 0.42 25.26
CA LYS A 120 -8.84 0.18 24.17
C LYS A 120 -8.99 -1.33 23.93
N THR A 121 -10.05 -1.72 23.22
CA THR A 121 -10.39 -3.10 22.89
C THR A 121 -10.13 -3.34 21.40
N PRO A 122 -9.06 -4.07 21.03
CA PRO A 122 -8.81 -4.42 19.64
C PRO A 122 -9.75 -5.55 19.18
N ALA A 123 -10.31 -5.41 17.99
CA ALA A 123 -11.08 -6.46 17.32
C ALA A 123 -10.64 -6.60 15.86
N PRO A 124 -10.62 -7.80 15.26
CA PRO A 124 -10.40 -7.93 13.82
C PRO A 124 -11.55 -7.24 13.08
N ALA A 125 -11.22 -6.42 12.07
CA ALA A 125 -12.22 -5.83 11.21
C ALA A 125 -13.01 -6.93 10.48
N ARG A 126 -14.34 -6.82 10.46
CA ARG A 126 -15.16 -7.74 9.65
C ARG A 126 -14.90 -7.45 8.17
N GLN A 127 -14.43 -8.45 7.42
CA GLN A 127 -14.47 -8.36 5.97
C GLN A 127 -15.93 -8.39 5.50
N PRO A 128 -16.32 -7.57 4.51
CA PRO A 128 -17.62 -7.72 3.88
C PRO A 128 -17.76 -9.14 3.33
N ALA A 129 -18.88 -9.80 3.58
CA ALA A 129 -19.14 -11.13 3.05
C ALA A 129 -19.03 -11.10 1.51
N GLY A 130 -18.11 -11.88 0.94
CA GLY A 130 -18.02 -12.07 -0.52
C GLY A 130 -16.64 -11.85 -1.15
N VAL A 131 -15.63 -11.40 -0.41
CA VAL A 131 -14.25 -11.39 -0.89
C VAL A 131 -13.55 -12.63 -0.34
N ARG A 132 -13.31 -13.61 -1.21
CA ARG A 132 -12.46 -14.78 -0.95
C ARG A 132 -11.09 -14.56 -1.56
#